data_AF-A0A246SG40-F1
#
_entry.id   AF-A0A246SG40-F1
#
_cell.length_a   1.000
_cell.length_b   1.000
_cell.length_c   1.000
_cell.angle_alpha   90.00
_cell.angle_beta   90.00
_cell.angle_gamma   90.00
#
_symmetry.space_group_name_H-M   'P 1'
#
loop_
_entity.id
_entity.type
_entity.pdbx_description
1 polymer ?
#
loop_
_entity_poly.entity_id
_entity_poly.type
_entity_poly.pdbx_seq_one_letter_code
_entity_poly.pdbx_strand_id
1 'polypeptide(L)'
;MASGGTVFGGFRCEALVGSVPSPEARACLEALVRTYGELLAIYSFMHMALREKSMRLLIGELANRATEIKRSVRSSLAGLRGLAGQGHALSHLGRADGLLVEAEEHLQRGVLVSDAPLLGLLSNAAIELKRSAAILGTSTFDTTACCGGSLLGHGEEDHGNAFDLGA
;
A
#
# COMPACT_ATOMS: atom_id res chain seq x y z
N MET A 1 6.18 -19.75 32.65
CA MET A 1 4.86 -19.15 32.37
C MET A 1 5.03 -17.65 32.15
N ALA A 2 4.29 -17.13 31.17
CA ALA A 2 4.06 -15.73 30.82
C ALA A 2 5.19 -14.96 30.09
N SER A 3 5.04 -15.01 28.76
CA SER A 3 5.55 -14.18 27.67
C SER A 3 5.70 -12.68 27.97
N GLY A 4 6.89 -12.14 27.69
CA GLY A 4 7.12 -10.70 27.52
C GLY A 4 7.11 -10.37 26.03
N GLY A 5 5.97 -9.89 25.53
CA GLY A 5 5.77 -9.56 24.13
C GLY A 5 6.75 -8.49 23.64
N THR A 6 7.35 -8.76 22.49
CA THR A 6 8.13 -7.79 21.71
C THR A 6 7.21 -6.65 21.28
N VAL A 7 7.35 -5.49 21.92
CA VAL A 7 6.72 -4.25 21.48
C VAL A 7 7.40 -3.86 20.16
N PHE A 8 6.75 -4.17 19.04
CA PHE A 8 7.08 -3.61 17.73
C PHE A 8 7.13 -2.09 17.87
N GLY A 9 8.28 -1.49 17.56
CA GLY A 9 8.53 -0.06 17.70
C GLY A 9 7.44 0.77 17.02
N GLY A 10 6.60 1.40 17.84
CA GLY A 10 5.50 2.23 17.35
C GLY A 10 6.03 3.41 16.55
N PHE A 11 5.48 3.61 15.35
CA PHE A 11 5.72 4.79 14.53
C PHE A 11 5.36 6.05 15.33
N ARG A 12 6.35 6.94 15.55
CA ARG A 12 6.14 8.26 16.13
C ARG A 12 6.36 9.31 15.05
N CYS A 13 5.28 9.90 14.57
CA CYS A 13 5.35 11.10 13.75
C CYS A 13 5.30 12.33 14.66
N GLU A 14 6.38 13.10 14.74
CA GLU A 14 6.50 14.22 15.68
C GLU A 14 5.58 15.42 15.34
N ALA A 15 4.99 15.45 14.13
CA ALA A 15 4.07 16.49 13.70
C ALA A 15 2.58 16.16 13.97
N LEU A 16 2.27 15.57 15.13
CA LEU A 16 0.89 15.38 15.63
C LEU A 16 0.23 16.68 16.15
N VAL A 17 0.84 17.84 15.91
CA VAL A 17 0.30 19.14 16.34
C VAL A 17 -0.52 19.75 15.20
N GLY A 18 -1.79 19.37 15.13
CA GLY A 18 -2.75 19.94 14.20
C GLY A 18 -4.15 19.38 14.48
N SER A 19 -5.12 20.28 14.59
CA SER A 19 -6.55 20.03 14.91
C SER A 19 -7.07 18.64 14.55
N VAL A 20 -7.73 17.98 15.51
CA VAL A 20 -8.44 16.72 15.27
C VAL A 20 -9.45 16.94 14.14
N PRO A 21 -9.36 16.19 13.02
CA PRO A 21 -10.30 16.35 11.93
C PRO A 21 -11.73 16.05 12.37
N SER A 22 -12.72 16.69 11.72
CA SER A 22 -14.12 16.30 11.93
C SER A 22 -14.30 14.80 11.62
N PRO A 23 -15.27 14.11 12.25
CA PRO A 23 -15.49 12.69 12.00
C PRO A 23 -15.70 12.36 10.51
N GLU A 24 -16.41 13.23 9.78
CA GLU A 24 -16.63 13.12 8.33
C GLU A 24 -15.30 13.24 7.56
N ALA A 25 -14.52 14.28 7.85
CA ALA A 25 -13.24 14.51 7.21
C ALA A 25 -12.26 13.36 7.47
N ARG A 26 -12.29 12.80 8.68
CA ARG A 26 -11.52 11.62 9.06
C ARG A 26 -11.96 10.39 8.27
N ALA A 27 -13.26 10.11 8.18
CA ALA A 27 -13.79 8.98 7.42
C ALA A 27 -13.42 9.08 5.92
N CYS A 28 -13.46 10.29 5.35
CA CYS A 28 -13.00 10.53 3.98
C CYS A 28 -11.51 10.20 3.80
N LEU A 29 -10.65 10.58 4.75
CA LEU A 29 -9.23 10.22 4.70
C LEU A 29 -8.98 8.72 4.84
N GLU A 30 -9.69 8.06 5.76
CA GLU A 30 -9.59 6.61 5.93
C GLU A 30 -10.00 5.87 4.65
N ALA A 31 -11.05 6.35 3.97
CA ALA A 31 -11.47 5.83 2.68
C ALA A 31 -10.40 6.03 1.59
N LEU A 32 -9.74 7.20 1.57
CA LEU A 32 -8.64 7.46 0.64
C LEU A 32 -7.45 6.55 0.89
N VAL A 33 -7.02 6.38 2.15
CA VAL A 33 -5.94 5.46 2.51
C VAL A 33 -6.24 4.04 2.02
N ARG A 34 -7.48 3.56 2.23
CA ARG A 34 -7.91 2.25 1.72
C ARG A 34 -7.84 2.18 0.20
N THR A 35 -8.34 3.20 -0.48
CA THR A 35 -8.40 3.26 -1.95
C THR A 35 -6.99 3.28 -2.56
N TYR A 36 -6.06 4.04 -1.98
CA TYR A 36 -4.66 4.00 -2.39
C TYR A 36 -3.99 2.66 -2.08
N GLY A 37 -4.39 2.01 -0.99
CA GLY A 37 -3.93 0.66 -0.69
C GLY A 37 -4.37 -0.37 -1.74
N GLU A 38 -5.60 -0.28 -2.24
CA GLU A 38 -6.08 -1.10 -3.36
C GLU A 38 -5.28 -0.82 -4.63
N LEU A 39 -4.97 0.45 -4.91
CA LEU A 39 -4.14 0.82 -6.07
C LEU A 39 -2.73 0.24 -5.97
N LEU A 40 -2.09 0.33 -4.80
CA LEU A 40 -0.78 -0.27 -4.54
C LEU A 40 -0.80 -1.78 -4.77
N ALA A 41 -1.83 -2.47 -4.28
CA ALA A 41 -1.98 -3.91 -4.47
C ALA A 41 -2.08 -4.25 -5.97
N ILE A 42 -2.90 -3.51 -6.73
CA ILE A 42 -3.02 -3.70 -8.18
C ILE A 42 -1.69 -3.49 -8.89
N TYR A 43 -0.94 -2.44 -8.57
CA TYR A 43 0.39 -2.23 -9.17
C TYR A 43 1.39 -3.31 -8.81
N SER A 44 1.30 -3.87 -7.60
CA SER A 44 2.09 -5.03 -7.19
C SER A 44 1.70 -6.28 -8.00
N PHE A 45 0.41 -6.51 -8.25
CA PHE A 45 -0.06 -7.59 -9.13
C PHE A 45 0.33 -7.37 -10.59
N MET A 46 0.31 -6.14 -11.09
CA MET A 46 0.77 -5.82 -12.44
C MET A 46 2.26 -6.10 -12.59
N HIS A 47 3.08 -5.76 -11.60
CA HIS A 47 4.49 -6.12 -11.57
C HIS A 47 4.68 -7.65 -11.62
N MET A 48 3.93 -8.41 -10.81
CA MET A 48 3.97 -9.88 -10.88
C MET A 48 3.53 -10.41 -12.24
N ALA A 49 2.49 -9.84 -12.85
CA ALA A 49 2.00 -10.24 -14.16
C ALA A 49 2.98 -9.97 -15.31
N LEU A 50 3.84 -8.96 -15.18
CA LEU A 50 4.93 -8.71 -16.14
C LEU A 50 6.02 -9.80 -16.07
N ARG A 51 6.25 -10.36 -14.88
CA ARG A 51 7.26 -11.40 -14.64
C ARG A 51 6.76 -12.81 -14.94
N GLU A 52 5.54 -13.11 -14.50
CA GLU A 52 4.96 -14.44 -14.60
C GLU A 52 4.16 -14.61 -15.89
N LYS A 53 4.65 -15.48 -16.79
CA LYS A 53 4.00 -15.74 -18.09
C LYS A 53 2.53 -16.16 -17.95
N SER A 54 2.19 -16.91 -16.90
CA SER A 54 0.85 -17.38 -16.59
C SER A 54 -0.13 -16.26 -16.24
N MET A 55 0.37 -15.12 -15.74
CA MET A 55 -0.44 -13.99 -15.28
C MET A 55 -0.57 -12.85 -16.30
N ARG A 56 0.12 -12.94 -17.45
CA ARG A 56 0.14 -11.86 -18.46
C ARG A 56 -1.24 -11.45 -18.96
N LEU A 57 -2.20 -12.36 -19.02
CA LEU A 57 -3.57 -12.08 -19.47
C LEU A 57 -4.33 -11.13 -18.52
N LEU A 58 -3.92 -11.06 -17.25
CA LEU A 58 -4.57 -10.22 -16.24
C LEU A 58 -4.14 -8.75 -16.32
N ILE A 59 -3.07 -8.43 -17.05
CA ILE A 59 -2.49 -7.08 -17.02
C ILE A 59 -3.45 -5.99 -17.51
N GLY A 60 -4.26 -6.30 -18.53
CA GLY A 60 -5.26 -5.36 -19.07
C GLY A 60 -6.40 -5.11 -18.09
N GLU A 61 -6.87 -6.15 -17.41
CA GLU A 61 -7.92 -6.03 -16.39
C GLU A 61 -7.44 -5.23 -15.17
N LEU A 62 -6.22 -5.51 -14.71
CA LEU A 62 -5.57 -4.78 -13.63
C LEU A 62 -5.39 -3.28 -13.98
N ALA A 63 -4.96 -2.97 -15.22
CA ALA A 63 -4.81 -1.59 -15.69
C ALA A 63 -6.16 -0.85 -15.76
N ASN A 64 -7.22 -1.52 -16.21
CA ASN A 64 -8.57 -0.96 -16.22
C ASN A 64 -9.06 -0.66 -14.79
N ARG A 65 -8.87 -1.60 -13.86
CA ARG A 65 -9.23 -1.42 -12.46
C ARG A 65 -8.44 -0.30 -11.79
N ALA A 66 -7.14 -0.20 -12.06
CA ALA A 66 -6.32 0.92 -11.59
C ALA A 66 -6.84 2.27 -12.11
N THR A 67 -7.26 2.32 -13.38
CA THR A 67 -7.84 3.54 -13.98
C THR A 67 -9.15 3.95 -13.31
N GLU A 68 -10.00 2.99 -12.98
CA GLU A 68 -11.24 3.22 -12.24
C GLU A 68 -10.97 3.79 -10.84
N ILE A 69 -10.04 3.18 -10.11
CA ILE A 69 -9.64 3.63 -8.77
C ILE A 69 -9.06 5.04 -8.82
N LYS A 70 -8.16 5.35 -9.75
CA LYS A 70 -7.60 6.71 -9.91
C LYS A 70 -8.68 7.75 -10.16
N ARG A 71 -9.72 7.41 -10.94
CA ARG A 71 -10.86 8.31 -11.18
C ARG A 71 -11.63 8.57 -9.87
N SER A 72 -11.86 7.53 -9.08
CA SER A 72 -12.50 7.63 -7.76
C SER A 72 -11.68 8.49 -6.78
N VAL A 73 -10.37 8.27 -6.72
CA VAL A 73 -9.42 9.06 -5.90
C VAL A 73 -9.48 10.53 -6.28
N ARG A 74 -9.41 10.86 -7.57
CA ARG A 74 -9.47 12.25 -8.05
C ARG A 74 -10.77 12.95 -7.65
N SER A 75 -11.89 12.24 -7.76
CA SER A 75 -13.20 12.74 -7.32
C SER A 75 -13.22 13.02 -5.82
N SER A 76 -12.71 12.08 -5.02
CA SER A 76 -12.66 12.18 -3.56
C SER A 76 -11.74 13.32 -3.10
N LEU A 77 -10.55 13.46 -3.68
CA LEU A 77 -9.62 14.55 -3.38
C LEU A 77 -10.17 15.93 -3.73
N ALA A 78 -10.95 16.05 -4.80
CA ALA A 78 -11.61 17.31 -5.16
C ALA A 78 -12.58 17.77 -4.05
N GLY A 79 -13.27 16.82 -3.40
CA GLY A 79 -14.15 17.10 -2.26
C GLY A 79 -13.41 17.49 -0.97
N LEU A 80 -12.15 17.05 -0.80
CA LEU A 80 -11.34 17.30 0.40
C LEU A 80 -10.56 18.62 0.40
N ARG A 81 -10.37 19.27 -0.76
CA ARG A 81 -9.59 20.54 -0.87
C ARG A 81 -10.12 21.71 -0.02
N GLY A 82 -11.30 21.57 0.60
CA GLY A 82 -11.88 22.57 1.52
C GLY A 82 -11.68 22.28 3.02
N LEU A 83 -11.06 21.16 3.41
CA LEU A 83 -11.00 20.73 4.82
C LEU A 83 -9.71 21.19 5.50
N ALA A 84 -9.82 22.23 6.34
CA ALA A 84 -8.74 22.72 7.18
C ALA A 84 -8.36 21.69 8.27
N GLY A 85 -7.07 21.57 8.61
CA GLY A 85 -6.60 20.79 9.76
C GLY A 85 -6.05 19.39 9.47
N GLN A 86 -6.08 18.93 8.21
CA GLN A 86 -5.66 17.57 7.83
C GLN A 86 -4.27 17.46 7.19
N GLY A 87 -3.50 18.55 7.23
CA GLY A 87 -2.30 18.73 6.40
C GLY A 87 -1.27 17.60 6.49
N HIS A 88 -1.15 16.94 7.64
CA HIS A 88 -0.10 15.95 7.84
C HIS A 88 -0.46 14.56 7.28
N ALA A 89 -1.62 14.00 7.61
CA ALA A 89 -2.09 12.74 7.01
C ALA A 89 -2.27 12.88 5.49
N LEU A 90 -2.75 14.04 5.03
CA LEU A 90 -2.84 14.38 3.61
C LEU A 90 -1.47 14.53 2.95
N SER A 91 -0.45 15.03 3.66
CA SER A 91 0.91 15.13 3.11
C SER A 91 1.49 13.76 2.78
N HIS A 92 1.33 12.79 3.70
CA HIS A 92 1.73 11.40 3.45
C HIS A 92 0.92 10.76 2.31
N LEU A 93 -0.39 11.03 2.22
CA LEU A 93 -1.21 10.59 1.07
C LEU A 93 -0.73 11.20 -0.24
N GLY A 94 -0.40 12.49 -0.27
CA GLY A 94 0.12 13.16 -1.47
C GLY A 94 1.48 12.62 -1.91
N ARG A 95 2.34 12.22 -0.96
CA ARG A 95 3.60 11.53 -1.27
C ARG A 95 3.36 10.14 -1.83
N ALA A 96 2.44 9.37 -1.23
CA ALA A 96 2.03 8.06 -1.75
C ALA A 96 1.47 8.18 -3.17
N ASP A 97 0.64 9.19 -3.45
CA ASP A 97 0.10 9.47 -4.79
C ASP A 97 1.22 9.70 -5.81
N GLY A 98 2.18 10.58 -5.53
CA GLY A 98 3.31 10.84 -6.42
C GLY A 98 4.13 9.58 -6.72
N LEU A 99 4.43 8.79 -5.69
CA LEU A 99 5.16 7.53 -5.84
C LEU A 99 4.39 6.50 -6.68
N LEU A 100 3.06 6.43 -6.54
CA LEU A 100 2.22 5.54 -7.33
C LEU A 100 2.08 6.01 -8.78
N VAL A 101 2.05 7.31 -9.04
CA VAL A 101 2.10 7.86 -10.41
C VAL A 101 3.42 7.49 -11.08
N GLU A 102 4.55 7.65 -10.39
CA GLU A 102 5.85 7.22 -10.92
C GLU A 102 5.90 5.71 -11.17
N ALA A 103 5.37 4.90 -10.23
CA ALA A 103 5.30 3.45 -10.39
C ALA A 103 4.46 3.03 -11.61
N GLU A 104 3.38 3.75 -11.89
CA GLU A 104 2.56 3.53 -13.08
C GLU A 104 3.35 3.75 -14.38
N GLU A 105 4.14 4.82 -14.47
CA GLU A 105 4.97 5.08 -15.65
C GLU A 105 5.94 3.92 -15.91
N HIS A 106 6.52 3.35 -14.85
CA HIS A 106 7.37 2.17 -14.94
C HIS A 106 6.60 0.94 -15.45
N LEU A 107 5.39 0.71 -14.94
CA LEU A 107 4.53 -0.40 -15.36
C LEU A 107 4.07 -0.26 -16.82
N GLN A 108 3.73 0.95 -17.27
CA GLN A 108 3.26 1.23 -18.63
C GLN A 108 4.36 1.06 -19.68
N ARG A 109 5.62 1.31 -19.32
CA ARG A 109 6.77 1.06 -20.23
C ARG A 109 6.90 -0.43 -20.57
N GLY A 110 6.36 -1.34 -19.75
CA GLY A 110 6.26 -2.79 -20.03
C GLY A 110 7.59 -3.55 -20.11
N VAL A 111 8.73 -2.85 -20.09
CA VAL A 111 10.08 -3.41 -20.12
C VAL A 111 10.86 -2.76 -18.99
N LEU A 112 11.14 -3.54 -17.94
CA LEU A 112 11.98 -3.11 -16.84
C LEU A 112 13.39 -3.68 -17.07
N VAL A 113 14.39 -2.79 -17.17
CA VAL A 113 15.81 -3.20 -17.17
C VAL A 113 16.19 -3.76 -15.80
N SER A 114 15.52 -3.28 -14.74
CA SER A 114 15.62 -3.76 -13.37
C SER A 114 14.31 -3.50 -12.64
N ASP A 115 13.92 -4.43 -11.76
CA ASP A 115 12.72 -4.29 -10.92
C ASP A 115 12.97 -3.37 -9.70
N ALA A 116 14.24 -3.13 -9.34
CA ALA A 116 14.60 -2.42 -8.12
C ALA A 116 13.99 -1.01 -8.01
N PRO A 117 13.96 -0.18 -9.08
CA PRO A 117 13.31 1.14 -9.02
C PRO A 117 11.81 1.03 -8.75
N LEU A 118 11.10 0.13 -9.44
CA LEU A 118 9.66 -0.05 -9.28
C LEU A 118 9.32 -0.57 -7.88
N LEU A 119 10.05 -1.59 -7.40
CA LEU A 119 9.85 -2.12 -6.04
C LEU A 119 10.17 -1.07 -4.96
N GLY A 120 11.16 -0.20 -5.20
CA GLY A 120 11.46 0.94 -4.34
C GLY A 120 10.31 1.93 -4.26
N LEU A 121 9.71 2.30 -5.40
CA LEU A 121 8.54 3.17 -5.46
C LEU A 121 7.34 2.58 -4.71
N LEU A 122 7.02 1.30 -4.97
CA LEU A 122 5.90 0.60 -4.32
C LEU A 122 6.13 0.47 -2.80
N SER A 123 7.34 0.14 -2.36
CA SER A 123 7.68 0.04 -0.94
C SER A 123 7.58 1.38 -0.23
N ASN A 124 8.07 2.46 -0.85
CA ASN A 124 7.97 3.81 -0.29
C ASN A 124 6.51 4.27 -0.23
N ALA A 125 5.70 3.99 -1.25
CA ALA A 125 4.28 4.29 -1.24
C ALA A 125 3.56 3.56 -0.10
N ALA A 126 3.88 2.27 0.12
CA ALA A 126 3.36 1.51 1.25
C ALA A 126 3.74 2.13 2.61
N ILE A 127 4.98 2.60 2.76
CA ILE A 127 5.43 3.28 3.99
C ILE A 127 4.61 4.55 4.21
N GLU A 128 4.45 5.40 3.19
CA GLU A 128 3.68 6.65 3.32
C GLU A 128 2.20 6.38 3.66
N LEU A 129 1.59 5.35 3.08
CA LEU A 129 0.23 4.93 3.43
C LEU A 129 0.13 4.43 4.88
N LYS A 130 1.10 3.66 5.36
CA LYS A 130 1.18 3.26 6.78
C LYS A 130 1.29 4.46 7.70
N ARG A 131 2.10 5.47 7.33
CA ARG A 131 2.25 6.71 8.11
C ARG A 131 0.93 7.49 8.18
N SER A 132 0.23 7.61 7.05
CA SER A 132 -1.09 8.25 7.01
C SER A 132 -2.12 7.49 7.87
N ALA A 133 -2.20 6.17 7.73
CA ALA A 133 -3.07 5.31 8.54
C ALA A 133 -2.78 5.43 10.05
N ALA A 134 -1.50 5.44 10.42
CA ALA A 134 -1.08 5.56 11.81
C ALA A 134 -1.44 6.93 12.42
N ILE A 135 -1.36 8.02 11.66
CA ILE A 135 -1.82 9.35 12.11
C ILE A 135 -3.33 9.36 12.30
N LEU A 136 -4.06 8.66 11.44
CA LEU A 136 -5.48 8.45 11.64
C LEU A 136 -5.73 7.48 12.82
N GLY A 137 -4.77 6.69 13.27
CA GLY A 137 -5.03 5.68 14.30
C GLY A 137 -5.92 4.55 13.78
N THR A 138 -5.86 4.25 12.49
CA THR A 138 -6.54 3.10 11.89
C THR A 138 -5.55 2.00 11.53
N SER A 139 -5.98 0.75 11.73
CA SER A 139 -5.23 -0.44 11.29
C SER A 139 -5.62 -0.90 9.88
N THR A 140 -6.31 -0.06 9.10
CA THR A 140 -6.90 -0.42 7.81
C THR A 140 -5.87 -0.73 6.72
N PHE A 141 -4.59 -0.51 6.98
CA PHE A 141 -3.51 -0.73 6.04
C PHE A 141 -2.34 -1.45 6.72
N ASP A 142 -2.45 -2.78 6.82
CA ASP A 142 -1.36 -3.66 7.20
C ASP A 142 -0.79 -4.34 5.94
N THR A 143 0.35 -3.84 5.43
CA THR A 143 1.04 -4.47 4.29
C THR A 143 2.08 -5.49 4.68
N THR A 144 2.09 -5.99 5.92
CA THR A 144 2.94 -7.12 6.30
C THR A 144 2.80 -8.31 5.34
N ALA A 145 1.65 -8.44 4.65
CA ALA A 145 1.42 -9.43 3.60
C ALA A 145 1.62 -8.95 2.14
N CYS A 146 1.75 -7.65 1.86
CA CYS A 146 1.61 -7.12 0.49
C CYS A 146 2.93 -6.63 -0.15
N CYS A 147 3.92 -6.22 0.64
CA CYS A 147 5.20 -5.74 0.11
C CYS A 147 6.36 -6.20 0.99
N GLY A 148 6.89 -7.39 0.71
CA GLY A 148 8.08 -7.90 1.41
C GLY A 148 8.24 -9.40 1.27
N GLY A 149 8.71 -9.83 0.09
CA GLY A 149 9.52 -11.04 0.06
C GLY A 149 10.67 -10.86 1.06
N SER A 150 10.84 -11.86 1.92
CA SER A 150 11.86 -11.94 2.95
C SER A 150 13.27 -11.66 2.40
N LEU A 151 13.69 -10.40 2.48
CA LEU A 151 15.10 -10.01 2.62
C LEU A 151 15.50 -9.85 4.09
N LEU A 152 14.59 -10.19 5.02
CA LEU A 152 14.91 -10.42 6.41
C LEU A 152 14.65 -11.89 6.70
N GLY A 153 15.71 -12.61 7.02
CA GLY A 153 15.67 -14.02 7.40
C GLY A 153 14.62 -14.26 8.48
N HIS A 154 13.60 -15.01 8.10
CA HIS A 154 12.93 -15.92 9.02
C HIS A 154 13.12 -17.29 8.43
N GLY A 155 13.76 -18.16 9.21
CA GLY A 155 13.92 -19.57 8.88
C GLY A 155 12.56 -20.13 8.51
N GLU A 156 12.51 -20.70 7.33
CA GLU A 156 11.49 -21.64 6.92
C GLU A 156 11.44 -22.72 8.01
N GLU A 157 10.39 -22.70 8.84
CA GLU A 157 10.05 -23.89 9.61
C GLU A 157 9.56 -24.91 8.59
N ASP A 158 10.40 -25.92 8.39
CA ASP A 158 10.20 -27.08 7.54
C ASP A 158 8.94 -27.82 8.01
N HIS A 159 7.77 -27.41 7.51
CA HIS A 159 6.54 -28.16 7.68
C HIS A 159 6.47 -29.28 6.64
N GLY A 160 7.40 -30.22 6.78
CA GLY A 160 7.25 -31.55 6.24
C GLY A 160 6.00 -32.20 6.83
N ASN A 161 4.89 -32.12 6.10
CA ASN A 161 3.85 -33.13 6.18
C ASN A 161 3.27 -33.33 4.78
N ALA A 162 3.80 -34.36 4.13
CA ALA A 162 3.18 -34.97 2.97
C ALA A 162 1.72 -35.29 3.30
N PHE A 163 0.80 -34.77 2.50
CA PHE A 163 -0.55 -35.28 2.44
C PHE A 163 -0.48 -36.69 1.83
N ASP A 164 -0.52 -37.70 2.70
CA ASP A 164 -0.77 -39.09 2.34
C ASP A 164 -2.25 -39.22 1.93
N LEU A 165 -2.51 -39.18 0.62
CA LEU A 165 -3.79 -39.57 0.07
C LEU A 165 -3.75 -41.08 -0.13
N GLY A 166 -4.13 -41.80 0.92
CA GLY A 166 -4.16 -43.25 0.99
C GLY A 166 -4.83 -43.90 -0.23
N ALA A 167 -4.19 -45.00 -0.66
CA ALA A 167 -4.66 -45.95 -1.67
C ALA A 167 -5.82 -46.82 -1.16
#